data_AF-A0A1D1ZW52-F1
#
_entry.id   AF-A0A1D1ZW52-F1
#
_cell.length_a   1.000
_cell.length_b   1.000
_cell.length_c   1.000
_cell.angle_alpha   90.00
_cell.angle_beta   90.00
_cell.angle_gamma   90.00
#
_symmetry.space_group_name_H-M   'P 1'
#
loop_
_entity.id
_entity.type
_entity.pdbx_description
1 polymer ?
#
loop_
_entity_poly.entity_id
_entity_poly.type
_entity_poly.pdbx_seq_one_letter_code
_entity_poly.pdbx_strand_id
1 'polypeptide(L)'
;MAPAVDVLLCETMSSADEAAVAASAAAATGKPVWISWTLQDASDGEPRLRSGESLQAAWDRVKDIPCLQAILINCSSPGTVGAAVPCLRRLAPAGVRVGGYANGFRQTTGEWLEGRGKADINDAGDYDEVGDLLPGAYAAHAASWVRAGAGIVGGCCGVGPAHIESVSALLQREGGALEYNSCSAERRVPPP
;
A
#
# COMPACT_ATOMS: atom_id res chain seq x y z
N MET A 1 -14.11 18.03 13.23
CA MET A 1 -13.82 17.13 12.09
C MET A 1 -14.54 15.78 12.20
N ALA A 2 -14.47 15.06 13.34
CA ALA A 2 -15.01 13.70 13.47
C ALA A 2 -16.45 13.43 12.96
N PRO A 3 -17.46 14.33 13.09
CA PRO A 3 -18.81 14.02 12.63
C PRO A 3 -18.93 13.84 11.11
N ALA A 4 -18.05 14.49 10.34
CA ALA A 4 -18.17 14.64 8.89
C ALA A 4 -17.22 13.74 8.07
N VAL A 5 -16.44 12.88 8.73
CA VAL A 5 -15.52 11.94 8.06
C VAL A 5 -16.03 10.50 8.17
N ASP A 6 -15.78 9.70 7.14
CA ASP A 6 -16.15 8.28 7.07
C ASP A 6 -15.15 7.37 7.80
N VAL A 7 -13.89 7.79 7.88
CA VAL A 7 -12.77 7.03 8.45
C VAL A 7 -11.74 7.96 9.07
N LEU A 8 -11.03 7.46 10.08
CA LEU A 8 -9.81 8.07 10.60
C LEU A 8 -8.60 7.22 10.21
N LEU A 9 -7.65 7.82 9.51
CA LEU A 9 -6.44 7.17 9.03
C LEU A 9 -5.22 7.68 9.83
N CYS A 10 -4.64 6.78 10.62
CA CYS A 10 -3.37 6.98 11.32
C CYS A 10 -2.22 6.69 10.35
N GLU A 11 -1.85 7.70 9.56
CA GLU A 11 -0.90 7.59 8.44
C GLU A 11 0.56 7.86 8.83
N THR A 12 1.50 7.17 8.17
CA THR A 12 2.97 7.34 8.33
C THR A 12 3.45 7.09 9.76
N MET A 13 2.88 6.08 10.42
CA MET A 13 3.34 5.67 11.75
C MET A 13 4.71 4.99 11.63
N SER A 14 5.69 5.44 12.40
CA SER A 14 7.09 4.98 12.32
C SER A 14 7.43 3.91 13.35
N SER A 15 6.58 3.69 14.35
CA SER A 15 6.71 2.61 15.35
C SER A 15 5.36 1.94 15.67
N ALA A 16 5.40 0.77 16.28
CA ALA A 16 4.21 0.04 16.70
C ALA A 16 3.46 0.79 17.81
N ASP A 17 4.19 1.35 18.78
CA ASP A 17 3.61 2.10 19.89
C ASP A 17 2.97 3.42 19.43
N GLU A 18 3.61 4.15 18.51
CA GLU A 18 3.03 5.36 17.92
C GLU A 18 1.70 5.04 17.24
N ALA A 19 1.66 4.00 16.40
CA ALA A 19 0.46 3.54 15.74
C ALA A 19 -0.64 3.17 16.72
N ALA A 20 -0.32 2.44 17.79
CA ALA A 20 -1.31 2.03 18.78
C ALA A 20 -1.86 3.20 19.59
N VAL A 21 -1.03 4.17 19.96
CA VAL A 21 -1.49 5.38 20.65
C VAL A 21 -2.42 6.19 19.75
N ALA A 22 -2.02 6.46 18.51
CA ALA A 22 -2.84 7.20 17.55
C ALA A 22 -4.16 6.49 17.24
N ALA A 23 -4.11 5.18 16.99
CA ALA A 23 -5.28 4.38 16.66
C ALA A 23 -6.24 4.22 17.85
N SER A 24 -5.73 4.13 19.09
CA SER A 24 -6.58 4.11 20.29
C SER A 24 -7.34 5.42 20.47
N ALA A 25 -6.67 6.56 20.24
CA ALA A 25 -7.32 7.86 20.28
C ALA A 25 -8.36 8.02 19.16
N ALA A 26 -8.06 7.53 17.95
CA ALA A 26 -9.01 7.51 16.84
C ALA A 26 -10.24 6.62 17.14
N ALA A 27 -10.03 5.43 17.71
CA ALA A 27 -11.08 4.48 18.04
C ALA A 27 -12.06 5.02 19.09
N ALA A 28 -11.61 5.90 19.99
CA ALA A 28 -12.47 6.56 20.98
C ALA A 28 -13.57 7.43 20.34
N THR A 29 -13.46 7.77 19.05
CA THR A 29 -14.50 8.49 18.30
C THR A 29 -15.64 7.59 17.80
N GLY A 30 -15.49 6.26 17.90
CA GLY A 30 -16.44 5.28 17.36
C GLY A 30 -16.45 5.15 15.84
N LYS A 31 -15.53 5.82 15.13
CA LYS A 31 -15.40 5.76 13.67
C LYS A 31 -14.49 4.59 13.26
N PRO A 32 -14.62 4.10 12.01
CA PRO A 32 -13.63 3.20 11.41
C PRO A 32 -12.21 3.76 11.52
N VAL A 33 -11.26 2.91 11.89
CA VAL A 33 -9.84 3.27 12.03
C VAL A 33 -9.02 2.49 11.01
N TRP A 34 -8.18 3.19 10.27
CA TRP A 34 -7.14 2.62 9.42
C TRP A 34 -5.78 3.00 9.97
N ILE A 35 -4.81 2.10 9.87
CA ILE A 35 -3.42 2.34 10.27
C ILE A 35 -2.54 2.17 9.05
N SER A 36 -1.62 3.10 8.81
CA SER A 36 -0.58 2.95 7.79
C SER A 36 0.79 3.19 8.39
N TRP A 37 1.70 2.24 8.18
CA TRP A 37 3.10 2.37 8.60
C TRP A 37 4.01 2.81 7.46
N THR A 38 5.09 3.53 7.80
CA THR A 38 6.25 3.69 6.92
C THR A 38 7.35 2.73 7.35
N LEU A 39 8.00 2.11 6.36
CA LEU A 39 9.00 1.07 6.56
C LEU A 39 10.38 1.58 6.17
N GLN A 40 11.39 0.89 6.67
CA GLN A 40 12.77 1.07 6.21
C GLN A 40 12.86 0.60 4.74
N ASP A 41 13.47 1.43 3.89
CA ASP A 41 13.77 1.06 2.51
C ASP A 41 15.01 0.14 2.50
N ALA A 42 14.84 -1.11 2.95
CA ALA A 42 15.90 -2.12 2.96
C ALA A 42 15.76 -3.08 1.77
N SER A 43 16.88 -3.39 1.10
CA SER A 43 16.95 -4.31 -0.04
C SER A 43 16.94 -5.78 0.36
N ASP A 44 17.38 -6.08 1.59
CA ASP A 44 17.65 -7.45 2.04
C ASP A 44 17.00 -7.73 3.39
N GLY A 45 16.13 -8.75 3.43
CA GLY A 45 15.47 -9.25 4.64
C GLY A 45 13.98 -8.92 4.77
N GLU A 46 13.40 -9.32 5.90
CA GLU A 46 11.98 -9.09 6.19
C GLU A 46 11.67 -7.59 6.39
N PRO A 47 10.52 -7.08 5.91
CA PRO A 47 10.15 -5.68 6.08
C PRO A 47 10.05 -5.27 7.55
N ARG A 48 10.58 -4.08 7.86
CA ARG A 48 10.62 -3.50 9.22
C ARG A 48 10.14 -2.07 9.23
N LEU A 49 9.48 -1.70 10.32
CA LEU A 49 9.09 -0.32 10.62
C LEU A 49 10.36 0.54 10.72
N ARG A 50 10.23 1.86 10.56
CA ARG A 50 11.37 2.79 10.70
C ARG A 50 12.07 2.64 12.05
N SER A 51 11.34 2.31 13.11
CA SER A 51 11.83 1.94 14.45
C SER A 51 12.61 0.61 14.55
N GLY A 52 12.59 -0.23 13.52
CA GLY A 52 13.24 -1.55 13.48
C GLY A 52 12.33 -2.73 13.85
N GLU A 53 11.12 -2.47 14.31
CA GLU A 53 10.13 -3.49 14.69
C GLU A 53 9.66 -4.28 13.45
N SER A 54 9.31 -5.56 13.64
CA SER A 54 8.73 -6.37 12.56
C SER A 54 7.25 -6.05 12.35
N LEU A 55 6.71 -6.37 11.18
CA LEU A 55 5.27 -6.26 10.92
C LEU A 55 4.42 -7.13 11.87
N GLN A 56 4.94 -8.28 12.31
CA GLN A 56 4.29 -9.12 13.32
C GLN A 56 4.17 -8.38 14.65
N ALA A 57 5.26 -7.77 15.13
CA ALA A 57 5.24 -6.99 16.37
C ALA A 57 4.30 -5.78 16.28
N ALA A 58 4.29 -5.09 15.14
CA ALA A 58 3.36 -4.00 14.88
C ALA A 58 1.89 -4.46 14.88
N TRP A 59 1.59 -5.60 14.23
CA TRP A 59 0.25 -6.20 14.25
C TRP A 59 -0.19 -6.58 15.66
N ASP A 60 0.67 -7.27 16.42
CA ASP A 60 0.37 -7.69 17.79
C ASP A 60 0.04 -6.51 18.69
N ARG A 61 0.58 -5.33 18.39
CA ARG A 61 0.36 -4.11 19.16
C ARG A 61 -0.99 -3.42 18.86
N VAL A 62 -1.57 -3.65 17.68
CA VAL A 62 -2.78 -2.94 17.21
C VAL A 62 -3.98 -3.83 16.92
N LYS A 63 -3.82 -5.16 16.89
CA LYS A 63 -4.87 -6.11 16.51
C LYS A 63 -6.16 -6.02 17.33
N ASP A 64 -6.06 -5.55 18.58
CA ASP A 64 -7.19 -5.41 19.50
C ASP A 64 -7.79 -3.99 19.51
N ILE A 65 -7.35 -3.09 18.61
CA ILE A 65 -7.92 -1.75 18.48
C ILE A 65 -9.38 -1.86 17.99
N PRO A 66 -10.35 -1.28 18.71
CA PRO A 66 -11.74 -1.26 18.27
C PRO A 66 -11.88 -0.56 16.92
N CYS A 67 -12.80 -1.05 16.09
CA CYS A 67 -13.12 -0.47 14.78
C CYS A 67 -11.95 -0.44 13.78
N LEU A 68 -10.86 -1.18 14.01
CA LEU A 68 -9.78 -1.34 13.04
C LEU A 68 -10.29 -2.06 11.78
N GLN A 69 -10.24 -1.39 10.64
CA GLN A 69 -10.74 -1.92 9.36
C GLN A 69 -9.67 -2.11 8.29
N ALA A 70 -8.51 -1.44 8.43
CA ALA A 70 -7.42 -1.61 7.48
C ALA A 70 -6.05 -1.41 8.12
N ILE A 71 -5.07 -2.17 7.62
CA ILE A 71 -3.64 -1.97 7.87
C ILE A 71 -2.90 -1.81 6.55
N LEU A 72 -2.11 -0.76 6.43
CA LEU A 72 -1.54 -0.28 5.16
C LEU A 72 -0.06 0.02 5.31
N ILE A 73 0.64 0.14 4.18
CA ILE A 73 1.99 0.72 4.11
C ILE A 73 1.97 1.95 3.21
N ASN A 74 2.59 3.03 3.65
CA ASN A 74 2.75 4.25 2.86
C ASN A 74 4.12 4.89 3.07
N CYS A 75 4.40 5.96 2.32
CA CYS A 75 5.62 6.75 2.45
C CYS A 75 6.90 5.88 2.48
N SER A 76 6.90 4.88 1.59
CA SER A 76 7.95 3.87 1.41
C SER A 76 8.08 3.59 -0.09
N SER A 77 9.18 2.98 -0.53
CA SER A 77 9.34 2.65 -1.96
C SER A 77 8.27 1.67 -2.47
N PRO A 78 7.95 1.67 -3.79
CA PRO A 78 7.04 0.70 -4.39
C PRO A 78 7.45 -0.77 -4.14
N GLY A 79 8.76 -1.04 -4.15
CA GLY A 79 9.31 -2.36 -3.85
C GLY A 79 9.07 -2.76 -2.39
N THR A 80 9.30 -1.85 -1.45
CA THR A 80 9.05 -2.07 -0.02
C THR A 80 7.57 -2.33 0.26
N VAL A 81 6.65 -1.58 -0.37
CA VAL A 81 5.20 -1.87 -0.28
C VAL A 81 4.91 -3.27 -0.84
N GLY A 82 5.47 -3.61 -1.99
CA GLY A 82 5.30 -4.92 -2.63
C GLY A 82 5.76 -6.09 -1.75
N ALA A 83 6.87 -5.93 -1.02
CA ALA A 83 7.37 -6.94 -0.08
C ALA A 83 6.48 -7.05 1.17
N ALA A 84 5.92 -5.94 1.65
CA ALA A 84 5.17 -5.88 2.90
C ALA A 84 3.71 -6.34 2.78
N VAL A 85 3.03 -6.06 1.66
CA VAL A 85 1.63 -6.45 1.43
C VAL A 85 1.35 -7.95 1.69
N PRO A 86 2.11 -8.91 1.14
CA PRO A 86 1.86 -10.32 1.41
C PRO A 86 2.11 -10.69 2.87
N CYS A 87 3.04 -10.01 3.56
CA CYS A 87 3.26 -10.20 5.00
C CYS A 87 2.05 -9.71 5.81
N LEU A 88 1.58 -8.49 5.55
CA LEU A 88 0.37 -7.96 6.17
C LEU A 88 -0.86 -8.83 5.88
N ARG A 89 -0.98 -9.37 4.67
CA ARG A 89 -2.10 -10.21 4.29
C ARG A 89 -2.16 -11.51 5.09
N ARG A 90 -1.00 -12.10 5.43
CA ARG A 90 -0.91 -13.28 6.31
C ARG A 90 -1.30 -12.98 7.76
N LEU A 91 -1.02 -11.76 8.23
CA LEU A 91 -1.29 -11.33 9.60
C LEU A 91 -2.75 -10.93 9.82
N ALA A 92 -3.32 -10.17 8.88
CA ALA A 92 -4.63 -9.57 9.03
C ALA A 92 -5.76 -10.60 8.81
N PRO A 93 -6.75 -10.67 9.72
CA PRO A 93 -7.93 -11.51 9.55
C PRO A 93 -8.80 -11.01 8.37
N ALA A 94 -9.75 -11.83 7.92
CA ALA A 94 -10.59 -11.55 6.75
C ALA A 94 -11.36 -10.21 6.84
N GLY A 95 -11.71 -9.75 8.06
CA GLY A 95 -12.39 -8.48 8.28
C GLY A 95 -11.49 -7.23 8.19
N VAL A 96 -10.16 -7.39 8.10
CA VAL A 96 -9.20 -6.29 8.03
C VAL A 96 -8.60 -6.24 6.63
N ARG A 97 -8.84 -5.11 5.95
CA ARG A 97 -8.28 -4.81 4.62
C ARG A 97 -6.78 -4.57 4.73
N VAL A 98 -6.04 -4.98 3.70
CA VAL A 98 -4.60 -4.80 3.58
C VAL A 98 -4.33 -4.02 2.31
N GLY A 99 -3.24 -3.26 2.26
CA GLY A 99 -2.92 -2.47 1.09
C GLY A 99 -1.69 -1.60 1.26
N GLY A 100 -1.50 -0.70 0.32
CA GLY A 100 -0.44 0.29 0.40
C GLY A 100 -0.47 1.31 -0.72
N TYR A 101 0.19 2.43 -0.46
CA TYR A 101 0.28 3.57 -1.35
C TYR A 101 1.68 4.16 -1.23
N ALA A 102 2.54 3.74 -2.15
CA ALA A 102 3.97 4.04 -2.14
C ALA A 102 4.28 5.47 -2.58
N ASN A 103 5.52 5.89 -2.34
CA ASN A 103 6.11 7.05 -2.99
C ASN A 103 6.30 6.79 -4.49
N GLY A 104 6.31 7.85 -5.28
CA GLY A 104 6.65 7.86 -6.70
C GLY A 104 8.15 7.93 -6.95
N PHE A 105 9.00 7.55 -5.99
CA PHE A 105 10.45 7.54 -6.15
C PHE A 105 11.08 6.36 -5.41
N ARG A 106 12.30 5.98 -5.82
CA ARG A 106 12.91 4.68 -5.50
C ARG A 106 13.32 4.49 -4.04
N GLN A 107 13.84 5.52 -3.38
CA GLN A 107 14.25 5.45 -1.98
C GLN A 107 13.88 6.74 -1.25
N THR A 108 13.40 6.62 -0.02
CA THR A 108 13.20 7.76 0.87
C THR A 108 14.53 8.07 1.56
N THR A 109 15.49 8.61 0.80
CA THR A 109 16.75 9.10 1.36
C THR A 109 16.54 10.47 1.99
N GLY A 110 17.44 10.88 2.90
CA GLY A 110 17.48 12.26 3.39
C GLY A 110 17.61 13.27 2.24
N GLU A 111 18.33 12.91 1.18
CA GLU A 111 18.45 13.73 -0.02
C GLU A 111 17.11 13.92 -0.74
N TRP A 112 16.25 12.90 -0.83
CA TRP A 112 14.90 13.04 -1.39
C TRP A 112 13.96 13.84 -0.49
N LEU A 113 14.05 13.68 0.85
CA LEU A 113 13.33 14.54 1.81
C LEU A 113 13.75 16.01 1.70
N GLU A 114 14.97 16.26 1.21
CA GLU A 114 15.53 17.60 0.95
C GLU A 114 15.41 18.04 -0.52
N GLY A 115 14.73 17.26 -1.38
CA GLY A 115 14.49 17.60 -2.80
C GLY A 115 15.71 17.51 -3.72
N ARG A 116 16.74 16.73 -3.34
CA ARG A 116 18.02 16.59 -4.06
C ARG A 116 18.35 15.18 -4.56
N GLY A 117 17.46 14.21 -4.35
CA GLY A 117 17.70 12.83 -4.79
C GLY A 117 17.67 12.69 -6.31
N LYS A 118 18.40 11.70 -6.84
CA LYS A 118 18.39 11.31 -8.26
C LYS A 118 18.15 9.81 -8.38
N ALA A 119 17.50 9.38 -9.46
CA ALA A 119 17.31 7.96 -9.75
C ALA A 119 18.64 7.26 -10.07
N ASP A 120 18.77 6.01 -9.62
CA ASP A 120 19.86 5.13 -10.02
C ASP A 120 19.61 4.63 -11.46
N ILE A 121 20.62 4.79 -12.30
CA ILE A 121 20.58 4.72 -13.78
C ILE A 121 20.27 3.32 -14.35
N ASN A 122 20.11 2.30 -13.50
CA ASN A 122 19.82 0.92 -13.93
C ASN A 122 18.34 0.68 -14.30
N ASP A 123 17.42 1.60 -13.94
CA ASP A 123 15.97 1.51 -14.22
C ASP A 123 15.48 2.60 -15.19
N ALA A 124 16.32 3.00 -16.16
CA ALA A 124 16.11 4.17 -17.03
C ALA A 124 14.82 4.19 -17.89
N GLY A 125 13.94 3.18 -17.77
CA GLY A 125 12.64 3.13 -18.45
C GLY A 125 11.43 3.36 -17.54
N ASP A 126 11.58 3.23 -16.21
CA ASP A 126 10.46 3.33 -15.26
C ASP A 126 10.39 4.70 -14.58
N TYR A 127 11.46 5.49 -14.65
CA TYR A 127 11.56 6.81 -14.05
C TYR A 127 11.85 7.87 -15.11
N ASP A 128 11.41 9.10 -14.87
CA ASP A 128 11.74 10.25 -15.71
C ASP A 128 13.15 10.80 -15.41
N GLU A 129 13.50 11.87 -16.12
CA GLU A 129 14.80 12.53 -16.04
C GLU A 129 15.08 13.25 -14.71
N VAL A 130 14.07 13.47 -13.87
CA VAL A 130 14.24 13.99 -12.50
C VAL A 130 14.13 12.89 -11.43
N GLY A 131 13.82 11.66 -11.84
CA GLY A 131 13.79 10.48 -10.99
C GLY A 131 12.42 10.17 -10.38
N ASP A 132 11.35 10.75 -10.92
CA ASP A 132 9.99 10.41 -10.58
C ASP A 132 9.53 9.17 -11.38
N LEU A 133 8.88 8.24 -10.70
CA LEU A 133 8.37 7.00 -11.28
C LEU A 133 7.25 7.35 -12.25
N LEU A 134 7.34 6.85 -13.47
CA LEU A 134 6.35 7.10 -14.51
C LEU A 134 4.98 6.49 -14.14
N PRO A 135 3.87 7.10 -14.57
CA PRO A 135 2.53 6.60 -14.30
C PRO A 135 2.30 5.12 -14.65
N GLY A 136 2.86 4.66 -15.78
CA GLY A 136 2.74 3.27 -16.22
C GLY A 136 3.47 2.29 -15.29
N ALA A 137 4.68 2.64 -14.87
CA ALA A 137 5.48 1.84 -13.96
C ALA A 137 4.83 1.76 -12.56
N TYR A 138 4.32 2.90 -12.06
CA TYR A 138 3.56 2.91 -10.80
C TYR A 138 2.33 2.00 -10.85
N ALA A 139 1.57 2.05 -11.95
CA ALA A 139 0.41 1.19 -12.15
C ALA A 139 0.77 -0.30 -12.14
N ALA A 140 1.89 -0.68 -12.77
CA ALA A 140 2.37 -2.06 -12.75
C ALA A 140 2.69 -2.54 -11.32
N HIS A 141 3.34 -1.70 -10.50
CA HIS A 141 3.56 -1.99 -9.08
C HIS A 141 2.23 -2.13 -8.32
N ALA A 142 1.30 -1.19 -8.45
CA ALA A 142 0.01 -1.25 -7.78
C ALA A 142 -0.78 -2.52 -8.15
N ALA A 143 -0.80 -2.90 -9.43
CA ALA A 143 -1.41 -4.15 -9.88
C ALA A 143 -0.75 -5.38 -9.24
N SER A 144 0.58 -5.38 -9.08
CA SER A 144 1.27 -6.46 -8.38
C SER A 144 0.84 -6.57 -6.90
N TRP A 145 0.62 -5.45 -6.22
CA TRP A 145 0.14 -5.44 -4.84
C TRP A 145 -1.27 -6.00 -4.73
N VAL A 146 -2.16 -5.64 -5.66
CA VAL A 146 -3.52 -6.19 -5.73
C VAL A 146 -3.50 -7.70 -5.89
N ARG A 147 -2.66 -8.23 -6.81
CA ARG A 147 -2.47 -9.69 -6.95
C ARG A 147 -1.90 -10.36 -5.70
N ALA A 148 -1.11 -9.64 -4.91
CA ALA A 148 -0.58 -10.08 -3.63
C ALA A 148 -1.58 -9.96 -2.45
N GLY A 149 -2.81 -9.47 -2.69
CA GLY A 149 -3.88 -9.40 -1.70
C GLY A 149 -4.15 -8.00 -1.14
N ALA A 150 -3.63 -6.94 -1.77
CA ALA A 150 -4.05 -5.58 -1.46
C ALA A 150 -5.49 -5.33 -1.91
N GLY A 151 -6.33 -4.87 -0.99
CA GLY A 151 -7.68 -4.34 -1.26
C GLY A 151 -7.74 -2.81 -1.27
N ILE A 152 -6.65 -2.13 -0.92
CA ILE A 152 -6.53 -0.67 -0.97
C ILE A 152 -5.19 -0.32 -1.62
N VAL A 153 -5.23 0.47 -2.69
CA VAL A 153 -4.05 1.03 -3.34
C VAL A 153 -4.27 2.51 -3.61
N GLY A 154 -3.19 3.29 -3.62
CA GLY A 154 -3.23 4.74 -3.81
C GLY A 154 -1.84 5.28 -4.08
N GLY A 155 -1.60 6.57 -3.82
CA GLY A 155 -0.31 7.23 -3.96
C GLY A 155 0.10 8.03 -2.72
N CYS A 156 1.41 8.18 -2.49
CA CYS A 156 1.98 9.06 -1.47
C CYS A 156 2.84 10.15 -2.13
N CYS A 157 4.00 10.50 -1.58
CA CYS A 157 4.88 11.54 -2.11
C CYS A 157 5.31 11.23 -3.56
N GLY A 158 5.26 12.20 -4.47
CA GLY A 158 5.66 12.01 -5.87
C GLY A 158 4.63 11.27 -6.74
N VAL A 159 3.44 10.95 -6.22
CA VAL A 159 2.36 10.31 -6.99
C VAL A 159 1.26 11.32 -7.27
N GLY A 160 1.01 11.59 -8.56
CA GLY A 160 0.03 12.57 -9.01
C GLY A 160 -1.22 11.96 -9.66
N PRO A 161 -2.15 12.80 -10.16
CA PRO A 161 -3.37 12.34 -10.81
C PRO A 161 -3.13 11.40 -12.00
N ALA A 162 -2.10 11.65 -12.81
CA ALA A 162 -1.76 10.79 -13.96
C ALA A 162 -1.38 9.37 -13.53
N HIS A 163 -0.69 9.20 -12.39
CA HIS A 163 -0.40 7.89 -11.81
C HIS A 163 -1.68 7.19 -11.37
N ILE A 164 -2.57 7.89 -10.68
CA ILE A 164 -3.84 7.31 -10.21
C ILE A 164 -4.75 6.92 -11.38
N GLU A 165 -4.79 7.72 -12.43
CA GLU A 165 -5.51 7.39 -13.67
C GLU A 165 -4.95 6.11 -14.31
N SER A 166 -3.62 6.02 -14.42
CA SER A 166 -2.92 4.84 -14.94
C SER A 166 -3.22 3.58 -14.10
N VAL A 167 -3.20 3.68 -12.76
CA VAL A 167 -3.58 2.60 -11.84
C VAL A 167 -5.03 2.18 -12.08
N SER A 168 -5.95 3.14 -12.13
CA SER A 168 -7.38 2.87 -12.31
C SER A 168 -7.64 2.16 -13.65
N ALA A 169 -7.08 2.68 -14.74
CA ALA A 169 -7.24 2.11 -16.07
C ALA A 169 -6.69 0.69 -16.16
N LEU A 170 -5.52 0.41 -15.56
CA LEU A 170 -4.94 -0.92 -15.55
C LEU A 170 -5.80 -1.91 -14.73
N LEU A 171 -6.21 -1.52 -13.52
CA LEU A 171 -7.02 -2.39 -12.66
C LEU A 171 -8.41 -2.67 -13.26
N GLN A 172 -9.03 -1.71 -13.93
CA GLN A 172 -10.29 -1.94 -14.66
C GLN A 172 -10.12 -2.93 -15.81
N ARG A 173 -9.01 -2.84 -16.55
CA ARG A 173 -8.71 -3.79 -17.64
C ARG A 173 -8.47 -5.20 -17.10
N GLU A 174 -7.76 -5.35 -15.98
CA GLU A 174 -7.51 -6.65 -15.36
C GLU A 174 -8.76 -7.24 -14.68
N GLY A 175 -9.54 -6.41 -14.00
CA GLY A 175 -10.83 -6.82 -13.41
C GLY A 175 -11.83 -7.25 -14.48
N GLY A 176 -11.96 -6.49 -15.56
CA GLY A 176 -12.80 -6.87 -16.71
C GLY A 176 -12.31 -8.14 -17.41
N ALA A 177 -10.99 -8.39 -17.47
CA ALA A 177 -10.44 -9.63 -18.00
C ALA A 177 -10.73 -10.85 -17.10
N LEU A 178 -10.73 -10.68 -15.77
CA LEU A 178 -11.10 -11.72 -14.81
C LEU A 178 -12.60 -12.05 -14.88
N GLU A 179 -13.47 -11.04 -14.99
CA GLU A 179 -14.92 -11.21 -15.17
C GLU A 179 -15.27 -11.84 -16.54
N TYR A 180 -14.51 -11.53 -17.60
CA TYR A 180 -14.76 -12.14 -18.91
C TYR A 180 -14.31 -13.61 -18.96
N ASN A 181 -13.23 -13.96 -18.27
CA ASN A 181 -12.74 -15.34 -18.16
C ASN A 181 -13.62 -16.23 -17.27
N SER A 182 -14.27 -15.69 -16.24
CA SER A 182 -15.23 -16.45 -15.42
C SER A 182 -16.53 -16.77 -16.20
N CYS A 183 -16.99 -15.86 -17.06
CA CYS A 183 -18.19 -16.06 -17.89
C CYS A 183 -17.98 -17.03 -19.08
N SER A 184 -16.74 -17.19 -19.55
CA SER A 184 -16.41 -18.07 -20.68
C SER A 184 -16.08 -19.52 -20.29
N ALA A 185 -15.88 -19.80 -18.99
CA ALA A 185 -15.66 -21.15 -18.48
C ALA A 185 -16.95 -22.00 -18.34
N GLU A 186 -18.14 -21.38 -18.32
CA GLU A 186 -19.41 -22.09 -18.04
C GLU A 186 -20.20 -22.55 -19.30
N ARG A 187 -19.67 -22.41 -20.52
CA ARG A 187 -20.37 -22.81 -21.76
C ARG A 187 -19.75 -23.98 -22.51
N ARG A 188 -19.56 -25.12 -21.84
CA ARG A 188 -19.46 -26.42 -22.51
C ARG A 188 -20.37 -27.44 -21.84
N VAL A 189 -21.65 -27.36 -22.16
CA VAL A 189 -22.54 -28.53 -22.08
C VAL A 189 -22.30 -29.35 -23.34
N PRO A 190 -21.82 -30.60 -23.26
CA PRO A 190 -21.71 -31.45 -24.45
C PRO A 190 -23.11 -31.80 -24.96
N PRO A 191 -23.32 -31.89 -26.29
CA PRO A 191 -24.59 -32.27 -26.88
C PRO A 191 -24.91 -33.76 -26.57
N PRO A 192 -26.20 -34.17 -26.66
CA PRO A 192 -26.71 -35.43 -26.13
C PRO A 192 -26.10 -36.69 -26.75
#